data_AF-A0A3S4GFG0-F1
#
_entry.id   AF-A0A3S4GFG0-F1
#
_cell.length_a   1.000
_cell.length_b   1.000
_cell.length_c   1.000
_cell.angle_alpha   90.00
_cell.angle_beta   90.00
_cell.angle_gamma   90.00
#
_symmetry.space_group_name_H-M   'P 1'
#
loop_
_entity.id
_entity.type
_entity.pdbx_description
1 polymer ?
#
loop_
_entity_poly.entity_id
_entity_poly.type
_entity_poly.pdbx_seq_one_letter_code
_entity_poly.pdbx_strand_id
1 'polypeptide(L)'
;MVKAVEQVAYHTGNFLLIGNGYHNEQKERQAIEQLIRHRCAALVVHAKMIPDADLASLMKQIPGMVLINRILPGLEHRWCRAG
;
A
#
# COMPACT_ATOMS: atom_id res chain seq x y z
N MET A 1 -12.81 -4.74 -2.56
CA MET A 1 -11.85 -3.63 -2.31
C MET A 1 -11.47 -2.90 -3.60
N VAL A 2 -10.90 -3.56 -4.60
CA VAL A 2 -10.38 -2.91 -5.83
C VAL A 2 -11.40 -2.02 -6.56
N LYS A 3 -12.63 -2.49 -6.83
CA LYS A 3 -13.67 -1.70 -7.52
C LYS A 3 -14.03 -0.38 -6.83
N ALA A 4 -14.08 -0.37 -5.50
CA ALA A 4 -14.43 0.84 -4.75
C ALA A 4 -13.29 1.86 -4.78
N VAL A 5 -12.05 1.39 -4.65
CA VAL A 5 -10.85 2.24 -4.76
C VAL A 5 -10.70 2.78 -6.19
N GLU A 6 -11.00 1.97 -7.19
CA GLU A 6 -11.00 2.35 -8.60
C GLU A 6 -12.01 3.46 -8.91
N GLN A 7 -13.24 3.36 -8.38
CA GLN A 7 -14.25 4.42 -8.56
C GLN A 7 -13.81 5.75 -7.93
N VAL A 8 -13.24 5.72 -6.73
CA VAL A 8 -12.75 6.95 -6.07
C VAL A 8 -11.55 7.54 -6.81
N ALA A 9 -10.61 6.70 -7.26
CA ALA A 9 -9.46 7.14 -8.04
C ALA A 9 -9.91 7.78 -9.36
N TYR A 10 -10.85 7.14 -10.07
CA TYR A 10 -11.43 7.66 -11.30
C TYR A 10 -12.13 9.00 -11.08
N HIS A 11 -12.95 9.12 -10.03
CA HIS A 11 -13.70 10.35 -9.73
C HIS A 11 -12.80 11.52 -9.27
N THR A 12 -11.64 11.22 -8.71
CA THR A 12 -10.66 12.23 -8.25
C THR A 12 -9.58 12.54 -9.29
N GLY A 13 -9.60 11.86 -10.45
CA GLY A 13 -8.58 11.98 -11.49
C GLY A 13 -7.22 11.40 -11.09
N ASN A 14 -7.18 10.58 -10.02
CA ASN A 14 -5.97 9.95 -9.53
C ASN A 14 -5.69 8.64 -10.26
N PHE A 15 -4.42 8.38 -10.57
CA PHE A 15 -4.01 7.14 -11.22
C PHE A 15 -3.89 6.00 -10.20
N LEU A 16 -4.67 4.94 -10.39
CA LEU A 16 -4.65 3.76 -9.53
C LEU A 16 -3.73 2.70 -10.11
N LEU A 17 -2.69 2.33 -9.36
CA LEU A 17 -1.84 1.18 -9.66
C LEU A 17 -2.10 0.08 -8.64
N ILE A 18 -2.35 -1.14 -9.12
CA ILE A 18 -2.68 -2.29 -8.29
C ILE A 18 -1.61 -3.36 -8.51
N GLY A 19 -0.83 -3.63 -7.47
CA GLY A 19 0.08 -4.77 -7.42
C GLY A 19 -0.55 -5.93 -6.66
N ASN A 20 -0.68 -7.09 -7.29
CA ASN A 20 -1.11 -8.30 -6.60
C ASN A 20 0.11 -9.16 -6.23
N GLY A 21 0.42 -9.24 -4.94
CA GLY A 21 1.58 -9.99 -4.44
C GLY A 21 1.38 -11.50 -4.38
N TYR A 22 0.15 -12.01 -4.53
CA TYR A 22 -0.18 -13.44 -4.42
C TYR A 22 0.45 -14.15 -3.21
N HIS A 23 0.52 -13.48 -2.05
CA HIS A 23 1.16 -13.99 -0.83
C HIS A 23 2.63 -14.43 -1.02
N ASN A 24 3.35 -13.79 -1.93
CA ASN A 24 4.78 -13.97 -2.10
C ASN A 24 5.49 -12.66 -1.73
N GLU A 25 6.35 -12.72 -0.72
CA GLU A 25 7.10 -11.57 -0.19
C GLU A 25 7.86 -10.80 -1.29
N GLN A 26 8.56 -11.50 -2.18
CA GLN A 26 9.33 -10.87 -3.25
C GLN A 26 8.42 -10.14 -4.24
N LYS A 27 7.25 -10.71 -4.56
CA LYS A 27 6.28 -10.07 -5.45
C LYS A 27 5.60 -8.88 -4.78
N GLU A 28 5.25 -8.97 -3.50
CA GLU A 28 4.73 -7.84 -2.72
C GLU A 28 5.74 -6.70 -2.69
N ARG A 29 7.02 -7.00 -2.43
CA ARG A 29 8.09 -6.00 -2.40
C ARG A 29 8.32 -5.37 -3.77
N GLN A 30 8.41 -6.18 -4.83
CA GLN A 30 8.60 -5.70 -6.20
C GLN A 30 7.44 -4.80 -6.65
N ALA A 31 6.21 -5.12 -6.26
CA ALA A 31 5.05 -4.28 -6.54
C ALA A 31 5.18 -2.92 -5.85
N ILE A 32 5.54 -2.88 -4.56
CA ILE A 32 5.75 -1.62 -3.84
C ILE A 32 6.90 -0.82 -4.46
N GLU A 33 8.00 -1.47 -4.81
CA GLU A 33 9.14 -0.81 -5.48
C GLU A 33 8.76 -0.23 -6.85
N GLN A 34 7.92 -0.92 -7.63
CA GLN A 34 7.39 -0.39 -8.89
C GLN A 34 6.54 0.86 -8.65
N LEU A 35 5.66 0.84 -7.65
CA LEU A 35 4.83 1.99 -7.27
C LEU A 35 5.67 3.20 -6.82
N ILE A 36 6.75 2.95 -6.06
CA ILE A 36 7.70 3.99 -5.66
C ILE A 36 8.39 4.59 -6.89
N ARG A 37 8.85 3.75 -7.84
CA ARG A 37 9.51 4.23 -9.07
C ARG A 37 8.61 5.13 -9.90
N HIS A 38 7.30 4.88 -9.90
CA HIS A 38 6.31 5.73 -10.58
C HIS A 38 5.98 7.04 -9.84
N ARG A 39 6.64 7.33 -8.71
CA ARG A 39 6.42 8.54 -7.90
C ARG A 39 4.95 8.77 -7.54
N CYS A 40 4.24 7.69 -7.19
CA CYS A 40 2.88 7.81 -6.69
C CYS A 40 2.83 8.70 -5.45
N ALA A 41 1.85 9.63 -5.40
CA ALA A 41 1.70 10.56 -4.27
C ALA A 41 1.28 9.85 -2.98
N ALA A 42 0.52 8.76 -3.08
CA ALA A 42 0.07 7.95 -1.96
C ALA A 42 -0.03 6.48 -2.38
N LEU A 43 0.15 5.57 -1.44
CA LEU A 43 0.07 4.12 -1.67
C LEU A 43 -0.89 3.50 -0.66
N VAL A 44 -1.82 2.68 -1.14
CA VAL A 44 -2.69 1.87 -0.28
C VAL A 44 -2.28 0.41 -0.42
N VAL A 45 -1.72 -0.16 0.65
CA VAL A 45 -1.02 -1.45 0.58
C VAL A 45 -1.68 -2.47 1.50
N HIS A 46 -2.03 -3.62 0.94
CA HIS A 46 -2.41 -4.82 1.69
C HIS A 46 -1.29 -5.85 1.55
N ALA A 47 -0.31 -5.80 2.46
CA ALA A 47 0.85 -6.70 2.47
C ALA A 47 0.73 -7.65 3.65
N LYS A 48 0.63 -8.96 3.37
CA LYS A 48 0.48 -9.99 4.42
C LYS A 48 1.81 -10.66 4.75
N MET A 49 2.74 -10.72 3.79
CA MET A 49 3.95 -11.52 3.90
C MET A 49 5.21 -10.71 4.20
N ILE A 50 5.29 -9.46 3.73
CA ILE A 50 6.44 -8.57 4.04
C ILE A 50 6.59 -8.40 5.56
N PRO A 51 7.78 -8.50 6.17
CA PRO A 51 7.98 -8.27 7.60
C PRO A 51 7.64 -6.84 8.05
N ASP A 52 7.21 -6.69 9.31
CA ASP A 52 6.84 -5.38 9.88
C ASP A 52 7.99 -4.35 9.81
N ALA A 53 9.23 -4.80 10.01
CA ALA A 53 10.42 -3.94 9.96
C ALA A 53 10.64 -3.32 8.56
N ASP A 54 10.48 -4.12 7.51
CA ASP A 54 10.61 -3.67 6.12
C ASP A 54 9.47 -2.74 5.75
N LEU A 55 8.24 -3.09 6.15
CA LEU A 55 7.06 -2.28 5.91
C LEU A 55 7.15 -0.91 6.61
N ALA A 56 7.66 -0.88 7.85
CA ALA A 56 7.90 0.36 8.58
C ALA A 56 8.96 1.23 7.89
N SER A 57 10.01 0.63 7.33
CA SER A 57 11.02 1.36 6.54
C SER A 57 10.40 1.98 5.29
N LEU A 58 9.54 1.24 4.58
CA LEU A 58 8.83 1.73 3.40
C LEU A 58 7.86 2.87 3.73
N MET A 59 7.10 2.75 4.83
CA MET A 59 6.17 3.79 5.29
C MET A 59 6.87 5.06 5.80
N LYS A 60 8.14 4.97 6.21
CA LYS A 60 8.96 6.15 6.53
C LYS A 60 9.40 6.89 5.27
N GLN A 61 9.70 6.15 4.20
CA GLN A 61 10.09 6.72 2.90
C GLN A 61 8.89 7.32 2.15
N ILE A 62 7.70 6.75 2.34
CA ILE A 62 6.47 7.17 1.68
C ILE A 62 5.47 7.69 2.73
N PRO A 63 5.43 9.01 2.98
CA PRO A 63 4.54 9.57 3.99
C PRO A 63 3.05 9.29 3.69
N GLY A 64 2.67 9.23 2.41
CA GLY A 64 1.32 8.91 1.94
C GLY A 64 0.99 7.41 1.85
N MET A 65 1.81 6.52 2.43
CA MET A 65 1.51 5.09 2.47
C MET A 65 0.56 4.75 3.62
N VAL A 66 -0.52 4.03 3.31
CA VAL A 66 -1.53 3.55 4.25
C VAL A 66 -1.63 2.03 4.13
N LEU A 67 -1.68 1.35 5.29
CA LEU A 67 -1.84 -0.10 5.34
C LEU A 67 -3.30 -0.49 5.54
N ILE A 68 -3.74 -1.51 4.81
CA ILE A 68 -5.06 -2.12 4.98
C ILE A 68 -4.91 -3.44 5.71
N ASN A 69 -5.78 -3.68 6.69
CA ASN A 69 -5.92 -4.97 7.39
C ASN A 69 -4.62 -5.46 8.07
N ARG A 70 -3.70 -4.54 8.36
CA ARG A 70 -2.46 -4.79 9.12
C ARG A 70 -2.02 -3.54 9.84
N ILE A 71 -1.87 -3.63 11.16
CA ILE A 71 -1.45 -2.53 12.02
C ILE A 71 0.05 -2.69 12.32
N LEU A 72 0.81 -1.61 12.19
CA LEU A 72 2.20 -1.55 12.65
C LEU A 72 2.29 -0.69 13.92
N PRO A 73 3.03 -1.15 14.95
CA PRO A 73 3.20 -0.37 16.18
C PRO A 73 3.90 0.96 15.87
N GLY A 74 3.33 2.07 16.36
CA GLY A 74 3.82 3.43 16.11
C GLY A 74 3.38 4.07 14.78
N LEU A 75 2.70 3.32 13.90
CA LEU A 75 2.12 3.82 12.65
C LEU A 75 0.60 3.61 12.56
N GLU A 76 -0.04 3.45 13.72
CA GLU A 76 -1.48 3.17 13.85
C GLU A 76 -2.36 4.23 13.21
N HIS A 77 -1.90 5.49 13.15
CA HIS A 77 -2.59 6.59 12.47
C HIS A 77 -2.64 6.43 10.94
N ARG A 78 -1.88 5.50 10.34
CA ARG A 78 -1.82 5.22 8.90
C ARG A 78 -2.34 3.81 8.59
N TRP A 79 -3.40 3.42 9.29
CA TRP A 79 -4.09 2.15 9.09
C TRP A 79 -5.56 2.37 8.76
N CYS A 80 -6.06 1.60 7.79
CA CYS A 80 -7.48 1.53 7.45
C CYS A 80 -7.99 0.10 7.62
N ARG A 81 -9.17 -0.04 8.24
CA ARG A 81 -9.92 -1.28 8.24
C ARG A 81 -10.70 -1.40 6.94
N ALA A 82 -10.40 -2.41 6.13
CA ALA A 82 -11.29 -2.81 5.04
C ALA A 82 -12.37 -3.73 5.64
N GLY A 83 -13.62 -3.26 5.65
CA GLY A 83 -14.81 -4.05 5.95
C GLY A 83 -15.46 -4.59 4.69
#